data_AF-A0A932V3F3-F1
#
_entry.id   AF-A0A932V3F3-F1
#
_cell.length_a   1.000
_cell.length_b   1.000
_cell.length_c   1.000
_cell.angle_alpha   90.00
_cell.angle_beta   90.00
_cell.angle_gamma   90.00
#
_symmetry.space_group_name_H-M   'P 1'
#
loop_
_entity.id
_entity.type
_entity.pdbx_description
1 polymer ?
#
loop_
_entity_poly.entity_id
_entity_poly.type
_entity_poly.pdbx_seq_one_letter_code
_entity_poly.pdbx_strand_id
1 'polypeptide(L)'
;MKKRLMLILIVILGTVIAFVVHRNRHEITQTLTHSADYLEKPTIVKTETTQNESRATPDAVLIKDVPFTPQAPTGNWDHLHVEACEEAAILMVSRYMSGERGGLMNADEAEAEIQKIVAWENEHFGYFEDSHCARGRAAPPQPVFQTTRPDLP
;
A
#
# COMPACT_ATOMS: atom_id res chain seq x y z
N MET A 1 -3.51 16.49 -54.64
CA MET A 1 -2.64 15.39 -54.16
C MET A 1 -2.30 15.51 -52.67
N LYS A 2 -1.82 16.67 -52.19
CA LYS A 2 -1.44 16.89 -50.77
C LYS A 2 -2.54 16.57 -49.73
N LYS A 3 -3.80 16.90 -50.00
CA LYS A 3 -4.93 16.60 -49.09
C LYS A 3 -5.23 15.10 -48.95
N ARG A 4 -5.05 14.32 -50.03
CA ARG A 4 -5.23 12.86 -49.99
C ARG A 4 -4.07 12.17 -49.25
N LEU A 5 -2.85 12.69 -49.40
CA LEU A 5 -1.68 12.23 -48.65
C LEU A 5 -1.83 12.50 -47.14
N MET A 6 -2.34 13.68 -46.77
CA MET A 6 -2.58 14.05 -45.37
C MET A 6 -3.63 13.14 -44.70
N LEU A 7 -4.71 12.78 -45.40
CA LEU A 7 -5.72 11.86 -44.87
C LEU A 7 -5.16 10.46 -44.63
N ILE A 8 -4.30 9.95 -45.53
CA ILE A 8 -3.66 8.64 -45.37
C ILE A 8 -2.75 8.63 -44.14
N LEU A 9 -1.96 9.69 -43.91
CA LEU A 9 -1.07 9.78 -42.75
C LEU A 9 -1.84 9.82 -41.42
N ILE A 10 -2.98 10.51 -41.36
CA ILE A 10 -3.82 10.56 -40.15
C ILE A 10 -4.40 9.17 -39.82
N VAL A 11 -4.84 8.43 -40.84
CA VAL A 11 -5.36 7.07 -40.66
C VAL A 11 -4.27 6.13 -40.15
N ILE A 12 -3.06 6.19 -40.73
CA ILE A 12 -1.92 5.35 -40.28
C ILE A 12 -1.53 5.71 -38.84
N LEU A 13 -1.48 7.01 -38.51
CA LEU A 13 -1.16 7.44 -37.15
C LEU A 13 -2.22 6.95 -36.14
N GLY A 14 -3.50 7.05 -36.51
CA GLY A 14 -4.60 6.57 -35.69
C GLY A 14 -4.55 5.05 -35.45
N THR A 15 -4.25 4.25 -36.48
CA THR A 15 -4.14 2.78 -36.33
C THR A 15 -2.95 2.37 -35.48
N VAL A 16 -1.81 3.06 -35.59
CA VAL A 16 -0.62 2.82 -34.75
C VAL A 16 -0.91 3.14 -33.28
N ILE A 17 -1.52 4.29 -33.00
CA ILE A 17 -1.90 4.68 -31.63
C ILE A 17 -2.87 3.66 -31.03
N ALA A 18 -3.90 3.27 -31.78
CA ALA A 18 -4.87 2.27 -31.34
C ALA A 18 -4.22 0.90 -31.05
N PHE A 19 -3.29 0.46 -31.90
CA PHE A 19 -2.55 -0.79 -31.72
C PHE A 19 -1.69 -0.78 -30.45
N VAL A 20 -0.98 0.33 -30.17
CA VAL A 20 -0.17 0.48 -28.95
C VAL A 20 -1.05 0.44 -27.69
N VAL A 21 -2.18 1.16 -27.69
CA VAL A 21 -3.13 1.16 -26.57
C VAL A 21 -3.75 -0.23 -26.37
N HIS A 22 -4.10 -0.93 -27.45
CA HIS A 22 -4.67 -2.28 -27.37
C HIS A 22 -3.65 -3.28 -26.81
N ARG A 23 -2.39 -3.23 -27.28
CA ARG A 23 -1.32 -4.08 -26.75
C ARG A 23 -1.09 -3.83 -25.26
N ASN A 24 -1.03 -2.58 -24.83
CA ASN A 24 -0.82 -2.23 -23.41
C ASN A 24 -1.98 -2.70 -22.51
N ARG A 25 -3.23 -2.70 -23.01
CA ARG A 25 -4.39 -3.20 -22.26
C ARG A 25 -4.36 -4.72 -22.03
N HIS A 26 -3.71 -5.48 -22.89
CA HIS A 26 -3.69 -6.94 -22.79
C HIS A 26 -2.83 -7.45 -21.62
N GLU A 27 -1.85 -6.67 -21.16
CA GLU A 27 -0.97 -7.06 -20.04
C GLU A 27 -1.67 -6.95 -18.67
N ILE A 28 -2.68 -6.09 -18.53
CA ILE A 28 -3.38 -5.87 -17.24
C ILE A 28 -4.40 -6.99 -16.94
N THR A 29 -4.84 -7.75 -17.94
CA THR A 29 -5.91 -8.74 -17.76
C THR A 29 -5.41 -10.07 -17.18
N GLN A 30 -4.12 -10.41 -17.35
CA GLN A 30 -3.59 -11.69 -16.84
C GLN A 30 -3.32 -11.69 -15.32
N THR A 31 -3.18 -10.52 -14.69
CA THR A 31 -2.81 -10.43 -13.28
C THR A 31 -4.01 -10.55 -12.33
N LEU A 32 -5.24 -10.32 -12.80
CA LEU A 32 -6.44 -10.32 -11.96
C LEU A 32 -7.19 -11.66 -11.91
N THR A 33 -6.87 -12.60 -12.81
CA THR A 33 -7.43 -13.96 -12.77
C THR A 33 -6.64 -14.90 -11.87
N HIS A 34 -5.40 -14.57 -11.51
CA HIS A 34 -4.56 -15.42 -10.66
C HIS A 34 -4.78 -15.20 -9.15
N SER A 35 -5.42 -14.10 -8.74
CA SER A 35 -5.70 -13.79 -7.33
C SER A 35 -7.02 -14.38 -6.81
N ALA A 36 -7.89 -14.88 -7.70
CA ALA A 36 -9.18 -15.46 -7.32
C ALA A 36 -9.11 -16.95 -6.92
N ASP A 37 -7.97 -17.61 -7.14
CA ASP A 37 -7.77 -19.04 -6.85
C ASP A 37 -7.13 -19.29 -5.46
N TYR A 38 -6.82 -18.23 -4.70
CA TYR A 38 -6.23 -18.32 -3.35
C TYR A 38 -7.27 -18.44 -2.22
N LEU A 39 -8.40 -19.10 -2.47
CA LEU A 39 -9.39 -19.45 -1.43
C LEU A 39 -9.46 -20.95 -1.12
N GLU A 40 -8.51 -21.77 -1.62
CA GLU A 40 -8.38 -23.13 -1.10
C GLU A 40 -7.79 -23.12 0.31
N LYS A 41 -8.67 -23.40 1.28
CA LYS A 41 -8.38 -23.70 2.68
C LYS A 41 -7.20 -24.68 2.78
N PRO A 42 -6.17 -24.41 3.60
CA PRO A 42 -5.03 -25.30 3.72
C PRO A 42 -5.49 -26.66 4.25
N THR A 43 -5.41 -27.67 3.39
CA THR A 43 -5.57 -29.06 3.77
C THR A 43 -4.24 -29.52 4.36
N ILE A 44 -4.22 -29.72 5.68
CA ILE A 44 -3.06 -30.27 6.40
C ILE A 44 -2.85 -31.70 5.89
N VAL A 45 -1.94 -31.87 4.93
CA VAL A 45 -1.40 -33.17 4.55
C VAL A 45 -0.28 -33.48 5.54
N LYS A 46 -0.56 -34.46 6.42
CA LYS A 46 0.44 -35.07 7.29
C LYS A 46 1.22 -36.12 6.50
N THR A 47 2.50 -36.30 6.84
CA THR A 47 3.39 -37.47 6.54
C THR A 47 4.25 -37.24 5.27
N GLU A 48 5.58 -37.43 5.20
CA GLU A 48 6.56 -38.14 6.03
C GLU A 48 7.99 -37.61 5.75
N THR A 49 8.88 -37.86 6.70
CA THR A 49 10.27 -37.41 6.80
C THR A 49 11.19 -38.08 5.77
N THR A 50 11.89 -37.28 4.94
CA THR A 50 13.12 -37.72 4.26
C THR A 50 14.26 -36.82 4.73
N GLN A 51 15.23 -37.45 5.41
CA GLN A 51 16.48 -36.85 5.87
C GLN A 51 17.33 -36.48 4.66
N ASN A 52 17.15 -35.26 4.17
CA ASN A 52 18.16 -34.54 3.41
C ASN A 52 18.85 -33.64 4.43
N GLU A 53 20.18 -33.59 4.47
CA GLU A 53 20.94 -32.57 5.20
C GLU A 53 20.75 -31.21 4.48
N SER A 54 19.50 -30.78 4.44
CA SER A 54 19.05 -29.43 4.21
C SER A 54 19.46 -28.65 5.45
N ARG A 55 20.17 -27.53 5.28
CA ARG A 55 20.32 -26.56 6.36
C ARG A 55 18.92 -26.29 6.91
N ALA A 56 18.66 -26.73 8.14
CA ALA A 56 17.38 -26.51 8.78
C ALA A 56 17.16 -24.99 8.81
N THR A 57 16.22 -24.52 7.99
CA THR A 57 15.73 -23.15 8.10
C THR A 57 15.09 -23.01 9.47
N PRO A 58 15.39 -21.96 10.24
CA PRO A 58 14.79 -21.79 11.54
C PRO A 58 13.27 -21.75 11.39
N ASP A 59 12.57 -22.44 12.30
CA ASP A 59 11.10 -22.48 12.32
C ASP A 59 10.47 -21.10 12.50
N ALA A 60 11.23 -20.15 13.08
CA ALA A 60 10.85 -18.75 13.21
C ALA A 60 12.08 -17.84 13.25
N VAL A 61 11.93 -16.62 12.75
CA VAL A 61 12.91 -15.54 12.88
C VAL A 61 12.22 -14.33 13.52
N LEU A 62 12.81 -13.79 14.58
CA LEU A 62 12.36 -12.56 15.23
C LEU A 62 13.42 -11.48 15.05
N ILE A 63 13.00 -10.32 14.53
CA ILE A 63 13.84 -9.11 14.54
C ILE A 63 13.75 -8.53 15.95
N LYS A 64 14.86 -8.62 16.71
CA LYS A 64 14.93 -8.13 18.09
C LYS A 64 15.12 -6.62 18.10
N ASP A 65 14.68 -6.00 19.21
CA ASP A 65 14.98 -4.61 19.53
C ASP A 65 14.54 -3.62 18.44
N VAL A 66 13.40 -3.87 17.79
CA VAL A 66 12.74 -2.87 16.95
C VAL A 66 12.14 -1.81 17.88
N PRO A 67 12.51 -0.52 17.74
CA PRO A 67 11.82 0.56 18.45
C PRO A 67 10.33 0.55 18.13
N PHE A 68 9.49 0.80 19.12
CA PHE A 68 8.04 0.70 18.98
C PHE A 68 7.35 2.05 19.20
N THR A 69 6.34 2.35 18.37
CA THR A 69 5.36 3.41 18.63
C THR A 69 3.99 2.93 18.17
N PRO A 70 2.88 3.26 18.88
CA PRO A 70 1.54 3.12 18.30
C PRO A 70 1.30 4.19 17.22
N GLN A 71 0.32 3.95 16.34
CA GLN A 71 -0.11 4.92 15.31
C GLN A 71 -0.71 6.21 15.89
N ALA A 72 -1.16 6.17 17.15
CA ALA A 72 -1.60 7.30 17.94
C ALA A 72 -0.70 7.46 19.18
N PRO A 73 0.53 8.02 19.04
CA PRO A 73 1.52 8.09 20.13
C PRO A 73 1.00 8.76 21.40
N THR A 74 0.22 9.82 21.23
CA THR A 74 -0.38 10.61 22.32
C THR A 74 -1.76 10.10 22.76
N GLY A 75 -2.27 9.05 22.12
CA GLY A 75 -3.62 8.52 22.35
C GLY A 75 -4.75 9.34 21.70
N ASN A 76 -4.43 10.36 20.90
CA ASN A 76 -5.39 11.08 20.09
C ASN A 76 -5.76 10.24 18.85
N TRP A 77 -7.04 9.93 18.67
CA TRP A 77 -7.56 9.10 17.58
C TRP A 77 -8.42 9.93 16.63
N ASP A 78 -7.83 10.99 16.07
CA ASP A 78 -8.45 11.77 15.01
C ASP A 78 -8.25 11.09 13.63
N HIS A 79 -8.73 11.74 12.58
CA HIS A 79 -8.66 11.20 11.22
C HIS A 79 -7.23 10.85 10.79
N LEU A 80 -6.23 11.67 11.16
CA LEU A 80 -4.84 11.38 10.84
C LEU A 80 -4.41 10.07 11.49
N HIS A 81 -4.62 9.94 12.79
CA HIS A 81 -4.15 8.80 13.54
C HIS A 81 -4.90 7.50 13.23
N VAL A 82 -6.16 7.57 12.79
CA VAL A 82 -6.91 6.39 12.33
C VAL A 82 -6.28 5.79 11.07
N GLU A 83 -5.68 6.62 10.22
CA GLU A 83 -5.08 6.23 8.95
C GLU A 83 -3.54 6.08 9.05
N ALA A 84 -2.91 6.42 10.18
CA ALA A 84 -1.44 6.50 10.32
C ALA A 84 -0.70 5.16 10.56
N CYS A 85 -1.27 4.02 10.18
CA CYS A 85 -0.70 2.70 10.48
C CYS A 85 0.61 2.48 9.71
N GLU A 86 0.61 2.87 8.43
CA GLU A 86 1.71 2.76 7.48
C GLU A 86 2.90 3.63 7.89
N GLU A 87 2.64 4.87 8.31
CA GLU A 87 3.63 5.86 8.73
C GLU A 87 4.28 5.44 10.05
N ALA A 88 3.50 4.91 10.99
CA ALA A 88 4.05 4.34 12.22
C ALA A 88 4.95 3.13 11.93
N ALA A 89 4.56 2.25 11.01
CA ALA A 89 5.38 1.12 10.59
C ALA A 89 6.70 1.56 9.92
N ILE A 90 6.64 2.55 9.02
CA ILE A 90 7.82 3.13 8.37
C ILE A 90 8.74 3.80 9.38
N LEU A 91 8.19 4.52 10.37
CA LEU A 91 8.98 5.15 11.43
C LEU A 91 9.76 4.10 12.24
N MET A 92 9.10 3.01 12.67
CA MET A 92 9.75 1.93 13.42
C MET A 92 10.90 1.30 12.61
N VAL A 93 10.69 1.04 11.31
CA VAL A 93 11.73 0.51 10.42
C VAL A 93 12.87 1.50 10.24
N SER A 94 12.58 2.77 9.97
CA SER A 94 13.58 3.83 9.78
C SER A 94 14.51 3.95 10.98
N ARG A 95 13.94 3.89 12.18
CA ARG A 95 14.67 4.04 13.45
C ARG A 95 15.52 2.80 13.74
N TYR A 96 14.97 1.62 13.48
CA TYR A 96 15.75 0.39 13.49
C TYR A 96 16.90 0.41 12.47
N MET A 97 16.71 0.94 11.26
CA MET A 97 17.79 1.04 10.28
C MET A 97 18.85 2.10 10.66
N SER A 98 18.44 3.14 11.38
CA SER A 98 19.31 4.21 11.89
C SER A 98 20.14 3.80 13.12
N GLY A 99 20.00 2.58 13.60
CA GLY A 99 20.77 2.06 14.73
C GLY A 99 20.09 2.25 16.10
N GLU A 100 18.90 2.85 16.15
CA GLU A 100 18.10 2.92 17.37
C GLU A 100 17.52 1.55 17.69
N ARG A 101 17.56 1.13 18.95
CA ARG A 101 17.24 -0.24 19.36
C ARG A 101 16.32 -0.26 20.58
N GLY A 102 15.22 -0.98 20.41
CA GLY A 102 14.27 -1.36 21.46
C GLY A 102 13.50 -0.19 22.06
N GLY A 103 12.58 -0.54 22.96
CA GLY A 103 11.82 0.42 23.76
C GLY A 103 10.61 1.04 23.05
N LEU A 104 9.75 1.65 23.88
CA LEU A 104 8.70 2.54 23.42
C LEU A 104 9.33 3.91 23.13
N MET A 105 9.07 4.44 21.95
CA MET A 105 9.50 5.78 21.55
C MET A 105 8.87 6.84 22.44
N ASN A 106 9.53 8.00 22.55
CA ASN A 106 8.90 9.15 23.16
C ASN A 106 7.66 9.54 22.34
N ALA A 107 6.51 9.71 23.02
CA ALA A 107 5.24 9.94 22.35
C ALA A 107 5.22 11.24 21.52
N ASP A 108 5.77 12.34 22.06
CA ASP A 108 5.79 13.63 21.37
C ASP A 108 6.73 13.62 20.16
N GLU A 109 7.87 12.92 20.28
CA GLU A 109 8.79 12.72 19.15
C GLU A 109 8.14 11.86 18.06
N ALA A 110 7.55 10.72 18.42
CA ALA A 110 6.90 9.83 17.47
C ALA A 110 5.72 10.51 16.77
N GLU A 111 4.91 11.27 17.51
CA GLU A 111 3.83 12.12 16.98
C GLU A 111 4.37 13.10 15.93
N ALA A 112 5.41 13.85 16.28
CA ALA A 112 6.00 14.83 15.38
C ALA A 112 6.59 14.20 14.13
N GLU A 113 7.19 13.01 14.23
CA GLU A 113 7.71 12.28 13.07
C GLU A 113 6.60 11.71 12.17
N ILE A 114 5.53 11.15 12.74
CA ILE A 114 4.37 10.68 11.97
C ILE A 114 3.77 11.85 11.19
N GLN A 115 3.57 13.01 11.82
CA GLN A 115 3.06 14.21 11.15
C GLN A 115 3.97 14.68 10.00
N LYS A 116 5.30 14.51 10.12
CA LYS A 116 6.24 14.84 9.02
C LYS A 116 6.08 13.89 7.84
N ILE A 117 5.90 12.59 8.09
CA ILE A 117 5.68 11.60 7.03
C ILE A 117 4.36 11.92 6.30
N VAL A 118 3.27 12.12 7.04
CA VAL A 118 1.96 12.51 6.51
C VAL A 118 2.04 13.81 5.69
N ALA A 119 2.76 14.82 6.19
CA ALA A 119 2.92 16.08 5.47
C ALA A 119 3.68 15.89 4.14
N TRP A 120 4.73 15.06 4.16
CA TRP A 120 5.49 14.73 2.96
C TRP A 120 4.62 13.98 1.94
N GLU A 121 3.82 13.00 2.36
CA GLU A 121 2.91 12.27 1.46
C GLU A 121 1.84 13.16 0.86
N ASN A 122 1.25 14.05 1.66
CA ASN A 122 0.31 15.04 1.14
C ASN A 122 0.96 16.00 0.13
N GLU A 123 2.21 16.39 0.35
CA GLU A 123 2.94 17.23 -0.61
C GLU A 123 3.25 16.50 -1.92
N HIS A 124 3.59 15.21 -1.87
CA HIS A 124 4.10 14.46 -3.02
C HIS A 124 3.02 13.66 -3.76
N PHE A 125 2.01 13.18 -3.06
CA PHE A 125 0.93 12.34 -3.57
C PHE A 125 -0.44 13.02 -3.50
N GLY A 126 -0.61 14.03 -2.65
CA GLY A 126 -1.88 14.74 -2.45
C GLY A 126 -2.86 14.03 -1.51
N TYR A 127 -2.43 12.94 -0.88
CA TYR A 127 -3.16 12.16 0.13
C TYR A 127 -2.17 11.29 0.90
N PHE A 128 -2.53 10.92 2.13
CA PHE A 128 -1.79 9.95 2.96
C PHE A 128 -2.67 8.76 3.33
N GLU A 129 -4.00 8.94 3.24
CA GLU A 129 -4.98 7.98 3.68
C GLU A 129 -4.86 6.64 2.97
N ASP A 130 -5.13 5.63 3.76
CA ASP A 130 -4.93 4.25 3.42
C ASP A 130 -5.72 3.90 2.16
N SER A 131 -5.05 3.29 1.19
CA SER A 131 -5.69 2.90 -0.07
C SER A 131 -6.45 1.59 0.10
N HIS A 132 -7.44 1.59 1.00
CA HIS A 132 -8.33 0.45 1.18
C HIS A 132 -8.91 -0.02 -0.17
N CYS A 133 -9.03 -1.33 -0.35
CA CYS A 133 -9.50 -1.97 -1.58
C CYS A 133 -10.91 -1.50 -2.05
N ALA A 134 -11.65 -0.72 -1.24
CA ALA A 134 -12.87 -0.04 -1.65
C ALA A 134 -12.62 1.09 -2.68
N ARG A 135 -11.39 1.59 -2.82
CA ARG A 135 -10.96 2.58 -3.83
C ARG A 135 -10.85 1.99 -5.25
N GLY A 136 -11.42 0.81 -5.51
CA GLY A 136 -11.37 0.12 -6.80
C GLY A 136 -12.31 0.66 -7.90
N ARG A 137 -13.20 1.63 -7.61
CA ARG A 137 -14.03 2.26 -8.65
C ARG A 137 -14.26 3.74 -8.35
N ALA A 138 -13.48 4.60 -9.01
CA ALA A 138 -13.86 5.96 -9.39
C ALA A 138 -14.82 6.71 -8.44
N ALA A 139 -14.40 6.89 -7.18
CA ALA A 139 -15.11 7.80 -6.30
C ALA A 139 -14.50 9.20 -6.48
N PRO A 140 -15.27 10.24 -6.84
CA PRO A 140 -14.79 11.61 -6.82
C PRO A 140 -14.29 11.99 -5.40
N PRO A 141 -13.46 13.04 -5.26
CA PRO A 141 -13.01 13.51 -3.95
C PRO A 141 -14.23 13.64 -3.04
N GLN A 142 -14.26 12.87 -1.95
CA GLN A 142 -15.40 12.88 -1.06
C GLN A 142 -15.46 14.27 -0.41
N PRO A 143 -16.65 14.89 -0.32
CA PRO A 143 -16.80 16.09 0.48
C PRO A 143 -16.44 15.74 1.92
N VAL A 144 -15.63 16.60 2.54
CA VAL A 144 -15.21 16.53 3.95
C VAL A 144 -16.39 16.07 4.80
N PHE A 145 -16.29 14.87 5.36
CA PHE A 145 -17.33 14.30 6.20
C PHE A 145 -17.36 15.10 7.50
N GLN A 146 -18.21 16.13 7.58
CA GLN A 146 -18.47 16.85 8.81
C GLN A 146 -19.08 15.86 9.80
N THR A 147 -18.28 15.50 10.81
CA THR A 147 -18.67 14.63 11.91
C THR A 147 -19.65 15.34 12.84
N THR A 148 -20.92 15.41 12.44
CA THR A 148 -21.99 15.49 13.44
C THR A 148 -22.38 14.06 13.79
N ARG A 149 -21.65 13.46 14.74
CA ARG A 149 -22.18 12.30 15.47
C ARG A 149 -23.27 12.85 16.40
N PRO A 150 -24.56 12.48 16.24
CA PRO A 150 -25.50 12.66 17.32
C PRO A 150 -25.20 11.59 18.37
N ASP A 151 -25.00 12.08 19.58
CA ASP A 151 -24.97 11.41 20.87
C ASP A 151 -25.58 10.00 20.87
N LEU A 152 -24.79 9.01 21.33
CA LEU A 152 -25.28 7.70 21.74
C LEU A 152 -25.42 7.67 23.27
N PRO A 153 -26.42 6.93 23.79
CA PRO A 153 -27.00 7.09 25.13
C PRO A 153 -26.08 6.73 26.30
#